data_AF-A0A2V8CLI4-F1
#
_entry.id   AF-A0A2V8CLI4-F1
#
_cell.length_a   1.000
_cell.length_b   1.000
_cell.length_c   1.000
_cell.angle_alpha   90.00
_cell.angle_beta   90.00
_cell.angle_gamma   90.00
#
_symmetry.space_group_name_H-M   'P 1'
#
loop_
_entity.id
_entity.type
_entity.pdbx_description
1 polymer ?
#
loop_
_entity_poly.entity_id
_entity_poly.type
_entity_poly.pdbx_seq_one_letter_code
_entity_poly.pdbx_strand_id
1 'polypeptide(L)' 'MSEIAKSARRPRPHRFPKPVSSETTLRARERRFVEEYLVDLKGEAAAIRAGYPPKNARSQASRLSTKA' A
#
# COMPACT_ATOMS: atom_id res chain seq x y z
N MET A 1 -23.30 -6.96 -42.34
CA MET A 1 -23.58 -7.71 -41.10
C MET A 1 -22.51 -7.35 -40.07
N SER A 2 -22.90 -6.48 -39.13
CA SER A 2 -22.24 -5.94 -37.92
C SER A 2 -20.80 -6.35 -37.57
N GLU A 3 -19.95 -5.34 -37.42
CA GLU A 3 -18.63 -5.38 -36.78
C GLU A 3 -18.71 -5.89 -35.34
N ILE A 4 -17.83 -6.83 -34.98
CA ILE A 4 -17.52 -7.15 -33.58
C ILE A 4 -16.25 -6.38 -33.22
N ALA A 5 -16.40 -5.13 -32.81
CA ALA A 5 -15.32 -4.35 -32.26
C ALA A 5 -14.82 -5.02 -30.96
N LYS A 6 -13.60 -5.56 -30.99
CA LYS A 6 -12.85 -5.94 -29.78
C LYS A 6 -12.76 -4.70 -28.89
N SER A 7 -13.52 -4.69 -27.78
CA SER A 7 -13.40 -3.70 -26.72
C SER A 7 -11.98 -3.76 -26.13
N ALA A 8 -11.08 -2.97 -26.70
CA ALA A 8 -9.72 -2.80 -26.23
C ALA A 8 -9.78 -2.28 -24.79
N ARG A 9 -9.38 -3.10 -23.83
CA ARG A 9 -9.12 -2.65 -22.46
C ARG A 9 -7.99 -1.63 -22.57
N ARG A 10 -8.30 -0.33 -22.48
CA ARG A 10 -7.28 0.72 -22.37
C ARG A 10 -6.27 0.30 -21.30
N PRO A 11 -4.96 0.21 -21.59
CA PRO A 11 -3.99 -0.03 -20.54
C PRO A 11 -4.15 1.12 -19.54
N ARG A 12 -4.37 0.78 -18.28
CA ARG A 12 -4.38 1.79 -17.22
C ARG A 12 -3.02 2.47 -17.32
N PRO A 13 -2.94 3.80 -17.54
CA PRO A 13 -1.66 4.46 -17.54
C PRO A 13 -1.02 4.10 -16.21
N HIS A 14 0.14 3.46 -16.27
CA HIS A 14 0.90 3.14 -15.08
C HIS A 14 1.22 4.50 -14.48
N ARG A 15 0.43 4.91 -13.49
CA ARG A 15 0.62 6.14 -12.74
C ARG A 15 1.89 5.89 -11.97
N PHE A 16 3.03 6.16 -12.60
CA PHE A 16 4.32 6.10 -11.96
C PHE A 16 4.17 6.92 -10.68
N PRO A 17 4.18 6.28 -9.49
CA PRO A 17 4.20 7.05 -8.28
C PRO A 17 5.47 7.89 -8.36
N LYS A 18 5.33 9.22 -8.36
CA LYS A 18 6.49 10.11 -8.31
C LYS A 18 7.42 9.61 -7.19
N PRO A 19 8.74 9.48 -7.45
CA PRO A 19 9.65 9.14 -6.39
C PRO A 19 9.49 10.21 -5.30
N VAL A 20 8.98 9.78 -4.14
CA VAL A 20 9.12 10.58 -2.94
C VAL A 20 10.60 10.51 -2.61
N SER A 21 11.27 11.66 -2.61
CA SER A 21 12.69 11.80 -2.29
C SER A 21 13.01 11.06 -0.99
N SER A 22 14.23 10.54 -0.89
CA SER A 22 14.75 9.76 0.24
C SER A 22 14.71 10.50 1.60
N GLU A 23 14.39 11.80 1.63
CA GLU A 23 13.95 12.53 2.82
C GLU A 23 12.49 12.15 3.23
N THR A 24 12.36 10.92 3.74
CA THR A 24 11.55 10.48 4.90
C THR A 24 10.16 11.08 5.15
N THR A 25 9.41 11.52 4.15
CA THR A 25 7.97 11.80 4.36
C THR A 25 7.19 10.49 4.39
N LEU A 26 7.01 9.92 5.60
CA LEU A 26 6.13 8.76 5.81
C LEU A 26 4.75 9.04 5.23
N ARG A 27 4.20 8.13 4.43
CA ARG A 27 2.82 8.29 3.91
C ARG A 27 1.82 8.21 5.05
N ALA A 28 0.63 8.78 4.88
CA ALA A 28 -0.39 8.81 5.94
C ALA A 28 -0.72 7.43 6.55
N ARG A 29 -0.78 6.38 5.72
CA ARG A 29 -1.00 4.99 6.20
C ARG A 29 0.22 4.39 6.88
N GLU A 30 1.42 4.79 6.49
CA GLU A 30 2.67 4.31 7.10
C GLU A 30 2.85 4.95 8.49
N ARG A 31 2.50 6.23 8.64
CA ARG A 31 2.47 6.91 9.96
C ARG A 31 1.48 6.23 10.91
N ARG A 32 0.25 6.00 10.44
CA ARG A 32 -0.76 5.26 11.22
C ARG A 32 -0.28 3.86 11.60
N PHE A 33 0.44 3.16 10.71
CA PHE A 33 1.04 1.87 11.05
C PHE A 33 2.04 1.99 12.20
N VAL A 34 2.91 3.01 12.21
CA VAL A 34 3.87 3.22 13.31
C VAL A 34 3.15 3.52 14.61
N GLU A 35 2.17 4.43 14.60
CA GLU A 35 1.34 4.76 15.78
C GLU A 35 0.69 3.50 16.37
N GLU A 36 0.05 2.69 15.53
CA GLU A 36 -0.62 1.46 15.95
C GLU A 36 0.33 0.34 16.37
N TYR A 37 1.53 0.27 15.76
CA TYR A 37 2.54 -0.72 16.11
C TYR A 37 3.14 -0.44 17.48
N LEU A 38 3.31 0.84 17.85
CA LEU A 38 3.84 1.23 19.15
C LEU A 38 2.88 0.92 20.32
N VAL A 39 1.61 0.65 20.06
CA VAL A 39 0.63 0.29 21.10
C VAL A 39 0.86 -1.12 21.66
N ASP A 40 1.06 -2.12 20.79
CA ASP A 40 1.05 -3.53 21.17
C ASP A 40 2.17 -4.37 20.54
N LEU A 41 3.03 -3.76 19.70
CA LEU A 41 4.09 -4.41 18.93
C LEU A 41 3.59 -5.55 18.03
N LYS A 42 2.29 -5.56 17.68
CA LYS A 42 1.69 -6.56 16.79
C LYS A 42 1.57 -6.02 15.37
N GLY A 43 2.58 -6.30 14.55
CA GLY A 43 2.66 -5.80 13.16
C GLY A 43 1.43 -6.08 12.29
N GLU A 44 0.89 -7.31 12.30
CA GLU A 44 -0.30 -7.64 11.50
C GLU A 44 -1.54 -6.86 11.94
N ALA A 45 -1.77 -6.78 13.25
CA ALA A 45 -2.89 -6.01 13.81
C ALA A 45 -2.74 -4.52 13.52
N ALA A 46 -1.53 -3.96 13.70
CA ALA A 46 -1.21 -2.58 13.39
C ALA A 46 -1.46 -2.23 11.92
N ALA A 47 -1.11 -3.14 10.99
CA ALA A 47 -1.39 -2.95 9.58
C ALA A 47 -2.90 -2.93 9.29
N ILE A 48 -3.69 -3.81 9.92
CA ILE A 48 -5.16 -3.80 9.78
C ILE A 48 -5.75 -2.49 10.32
N ARG A 49 -5.32 -2.04 11.51
CA ARG A 49 -5.77 -0.78 12.13
C ARG A 49 -5.37 0.45 11.30
N ALA A 50 -4.19 0.43 10.69
CA ALA A 50 -3.73 1.47 9.76
C ALA A 50 -4.48 1.49 8.41
N GLY A 51 -5.36 0.51 8.16
CA GLY A 51 -6.22 0.43 6.97
C GLY A 51 -5.64 -0.40 5.82
N TYR A 52 -4.70 -1.31 6.09
CA TYR A 52 -4.27 -2.31 5.10
C TYR A 52 -5.25 -3.49 5.06
N PRO A 53 -5.46 -4.10 3.88
CA PRO A 53 -6.32 -5.29 3.77
C PRO A 53 -5.81 -6.45 4.65
N PRO A 54 -6.70 -7.18 5.35
CA PRO A 54 -6.29 -8.27 6.23
C PRO A 54 -5.52 -9.36 5.46
N LYS A 55 -5.93 -9.66 4.22
CA LYS A 55 -5.28 -10.65 3.35
C LYS A 55 -3.77 -10.42 3.11
N ASN A 56 -3.28 -9.19 3.27
CA ASN A 56 -1.87 -8.86 3.06
C ASN A 56 -1.25 -8.09 4.23
N ALA A 57 -1.96 -7.94 5.35
CA ALA A 57 -1.52 -7.15 6.50
C ALA A 57 -0.16 -7.62 7.03
N ARG A 58 0.04 -8.93 7.20
CA ARG A 58 1.31 -9.51 7.65
C ARG A 58 2.50 -9.18 6.73
N SER A 59 2.33 -9.37 5.42
CA SER A 59 3.37 -9.06 4.44
C SER A 59 3.66 -7.56 4.36
N GLN A 60 2.63 -6.71 4.50
CA GLN A 60 2.81 -5.26 4.53
C GLN A 60 3.55 -4.82 5.79
N ALA A 61 3.20 -5.37 6.96
CA ALA A 61 3.90 -5.09 8.21
C ALA A 61 5.40 -5.39 8.10
N SER A 62 5.76 -6.57 7.58
CA SER A 62 7.18 -6.93 7.36
C SER A 62 7.91 -5.93 6.48
N ARG A 63 7.29 -5.50 5.36
CA ARG A 63 7.89 -4.49 4.46
C ARG A 63 8.03 -3.12 5.11
N LEU A 64 7.07 -2.72 5.95
CA LEU A 64 7.08 -1.44 6.64
C LEU A 64 8.14 -1.40 7.73
N SER A 65 8.36 -2.51 8.44
CA SER A 65 9.39 -2.63 9.47
C SER A 65 10.82 -2.55 8.93
N THR A 66 11.06 -2.96 7.68
CA THR A 66 12.39 -2.94 7.06
C THR A 66 12.68 -1.66 6.28
N LYS A 67 11.71 -0.75 6.14
CA LYS A 67 11.81 0.44 5.28
C LYS A 67 12.65 1.58 5.93
N ALA A 68 13.61 1.23 6.78
CA ALA A 68 14.50 2.18 7.47
C ALA A 68 15.67 2.59 6.58
#